data_AF-A0A9E2JI88-F1
#
_entry.id   AF-A0A9E2JI88-F1
#
_cell.length_a   1.000
_cell.length_b   1.000
_cell.length_c   1.000
_cell.angle_alpha   90.00
_cell.angle_beta   90.00
_cell.angle_gamma   90.00
#
_symmetry.space_group_name_H-M   'P 1'
#
loop_
_entity.id
_entity.type
_entity.pdbx_description
1 polymer ?
#
loop_
_entity_poly.entity_id
_entity_poly.type
_entity_poly.pdbx_seq_one_letter_code
_entity_poly.pdbx_strand_id
1 'polypeptide(L)'
;MTRLSAAWFFPTTFSNDSGYYRAVMDPKETLASPDTLGRVEALCRRRCRGENEADECYLFVLEGLQADDYARLRKFEGKSRPATYIHSCVHALISDFLRNRYGRKRIPGAVAGLGTWAEAVYEMICWKKRSLEAAYDLVALKGLFNGSIEEFYSRAEPVRKAPCPENPNFISMNGGEDGPGIEPADTDRPNPLESLLEKLDHQRRTRAARIIREVTDRLSEPDQLLVRLVFASDHSVAAAARAMGLDPRAANKRLKKLLTRFREKLLAEGIREP
;
A
#
# COMPACT_ATOMS: atom_id res chain seq x y z
N MET A 1 23.37 -55.52 20.87
CA MET A 1 22.53 -54.37 20.47
C MET A 1 23.33 -53.12 20.71
N THR A 2 23.88 -52.57 19.63
CA THR A 2 25.07 -51.72 19.65
C THR A 2 24.70 -50.28 19.28
N ARG A 3 25.15 -49.35 20.14
CA ARG A 3 25.38 -47.89 20.02
C ARG A 3 24.99 -47.19 18.70
N LEU A 4 24.40 -45.99 18.78
CA LEU A 4 25.16 -44.72 18.69
C LEU A 4 24.26 -43.48 18.86
N SER A 5 24.75 -42.60 19.71
CA SER A 5 24.37 -41.19 19.87
C SER A 5 24.77 -40.39 18.62
N ALA A 6 23.93 -39.47 18.17
CA ALA A 6 24.31 -38.39 17.26
C ALA A 6 23.49 -37.14 17.58
N ALA A 7 24.01 -36.35 18.51
CA ALA A 7 23.63 -34.98 18.73
C ALA A 7 23.97 -34.16 17.46
N TRP A 8 22.95 -33.76 16.71
CA TRP A 8 23.12 -32.72 15.69
C TRP A 8 23.05 -31.36 16.39
N PHE A 9 24.19 -30.95 16.93
CA PHE A 9 24.47 -29.56 17.27
C PHE A 9 24.46 -28.76 15.97
N PHE A 10 23.38 -28.03 15.68
CA PHE A 10 23.41 -26.98 14.67
C PHE A 10 24.11 -25.76 15.29
N PRO A 11 25.26 -25.30 14.77
CA PRO A 11 25.85 -24.06 15.22
C PRO A 11 24.95 -22.93 14.74
N THR A 12 24.21 -22.32 15.66
CA THR A 12 23.63 -20.98 15.47
C THR A 12 24.74 -19.95 15.62
N THR A 13 25.71 -19.96 14.71
CA THR A 13 26.64 -18.83 14.58
C THR A 13 25.93 -17.75 13.77
N PHE A 14 25.14 -16.94 14.49
CA PHE A 14 24.87 -15.57 14.06
C PHE A 14 26.24 -14.86 14.10
N SER A 15 27.00 -14.98 13.01
CA SER A 15 28.27 -14.30 12.89
C SER A 15 28.00 -12.81 12.96
N ASN A 16 28.74 -12.14 13.84
CA ASN A 16 28.65 -10.72 14.13
C ASN A 16 29.21 -9.91 12.93
N ASP A 17 28.49 -9.90 11.81
CA ASP A 17 28.83 -9.20 10.56
C ASP A 17 28.63 -7.67 10.64
N SER A 18 28.26 -7.13 11.82
CA SER A 18 27.95 -5.70 11.95
C SER A 18 29.15 -4.81 11.62
N GLY A 19 30.37 -5.28 11.90
CA GLY A 19 31.61 -4.60 11.51
C GLY A 19 31.89 -4.63 10.00
N TYR A 20 31.52 -5.73 9.32
CA TYR A 20 31.71 -5.87 7.87
C TYR A 20 30.81 -4.88 7.11
N TYR A 21 29.52 -4.84 7.41
CA TYR A 21 28.62 -3.92 6.71
C TYR A 21 28.94 -2.45 6.97
N ARG A 22 29.42 -2.08 8.17
CA ARG A 22 29.80 -0.71 8.50
C ARG A 22 31.02 -0.22 7.69
N ALA A 23 31.98 -1.11 7.40
CA ALA A 23 33.14 -0.80 6.57
C ALA A 23 32.82 -0.75 5.06
N VAL A 24 31.72 -1.38 4.63
CA VAL A 24 31.36 -1.58 3.22
C VAL A 24 30.50 -0.44 2.65
N MET A 25 29.93 0.43 3.48
CA MET A 25 29.06 1.50 2.99
C MET A 25 29.83 2.82 2.84
N ASP A 26 30.29 3.11 1.62
CA ASP A 26 30.57 4.49 1.20
C ASP A 26 29.25 5.17 0.79
N PRO A 27 28.77 6.19 1.52
CA PRO A 27 27.52 6.88 1.21
C PRO A 27 27.44 7.43 -0.22
N LYS A 28 28.56 7.96 -0.75
CA LYS A 28 28.58 8.63 -2.04
C LYS A 28 28.51 7.63 -3.18
N GLU A 29 29.35 6.60 -3.15
CA GLU A 29 29.33 5.53 -4.16
C GLU A 29 28.02 4.75 -4.12
N THR A 30 27.49 4.48 -2.91
CA THR A 30 26.25 3.73 -2.78
C THR A 30 25.05 4.49 -3.33
N LEU A 31 24.98 5.82 -3.14
CA LEU A 31 23.92 6.65 -3.72
C LEU A 31 24.09 6.82 -5.23
N ALA A 32 25.34 6.93 -5.73
CA ALA A 32 25.62 7.07 -7.16
C ALA A 32 25.34 5.81 -7.98
N SER A 33 25.15 4.66 -7.32
CA SER A 33 24.81 3.40 -7.99
C SER A 33 23.48 3.48 -8.76
N PRO A 34 23.44 3.08 -10.04
CA PRO A 34 22.20 3.06 -10.83
C PRO A 34 21.08 2.20 -10.21
N ASP A 35 21.44 1.11 -9.52
CA ASP A 35 20.47 0.25 -8.84
C ASP A 35 19.83 0.97 -7.65
N THR A 36 20.59 1.75 -6.89
CA THR A 36 20.05 2.56 -5.79
C THR A 36 19.13 3.65 -6.32
N LEU A 37 19.59 4.43 -7.32
CA LEU A 37 18.79 5.51 -7.92
C LEU A 37 17.48 4.99 -8.50
N GLY A 38 17.54 3.89 -9.26
CA GLY A 38 16.34 3.25 -9.83
C GLY A 38 15.36 2.74 -8.75
N ARG A 39 15.87 2.25 -7.62
CA ARG A 39 15.01 1.87 -6.47
C ARG A 39 14.36 3.09 -5.81
N VAL A 40 15.08 4.20 -5.66
CA VAL A 40 14.50 5.44 -5.10
C VAL A 40 13.41 5.98 -6.02
N GLU A 41 13.68 6.06 -7.33
CA GLU A 41 12.72 6.50 -8.35
C GLU A 41 11.46 5.62 -8.33
N ALA A 42 11.62 4.29 -8.37
CA ALA A 42 10.50 3.36 -8.31
C ALA A 42 9.66 3.49 -7.02
N LEU A 43 10.31 3.75 -5.88
CA LEU A 43 9.62 3.99 -4.61
C LEU A 43 8.84 5.31 -4.62
N CYS A 44 9.40 6.37 -5.20
CA CYS A 44 8.73 7.67 -5.32
C CYS A 44 7.51 7.57 -6.24
N ARG A 45 7.65 6.95 -7.42
CA ARG A 45 6.53 6.70 -8.35
C ARG A 45 5.42 5.84 -7.75
N ARG A 46 5.78 4.87 -6.89
CA ARG A 46 4.78 4.02 -6.22
C ARG A 46 4.02 4.76 -5.11
N ARG A 47 4.65 5.75 -4.46
CA ARG A 47 4.09 6.45 -3.29
C ARG A 47 3.38 7.75 -3.65
N CYS A 48 3.82 8.42 -4.69
CA CYS A 48 3.21 9.65 -5.21
C CYS A 48 2.11 9.30 -6.23
N ARG A 49 1.18 10.24 -6.47
CA ARG A 49 0.01 9.99 -7.33
C ARG A 49 0.23 10.40 -8.79
N GLY A 50 1.08 11.40 -9.02
CA GLY A 50 1.38 11.93 -10.35
C GLY A 50 2.87 11.86 -10.67
N GLU A 51 3.21 11.88 -11.96
CA GLU A 51 4.61 11.85 -12.43
C GLU A 51 5.38 13.06 -11.91
N ASN A 52 4.85 14.27 -12.06
CA ASN A 52 5.49 15.50 -11.56
C ASN A 52 5.74 15.46 -10.04
N GLU A 53 4.76 14.97 -9.28
CA GLU A 53 4.91 14.82 -7.83
C GLU A 53 5.99 13.78 -7.49
N ALA A 54 6.04 12.69 -8.24
CA ALA A 54 7.05 11.65 -8.06
C ALA A 54 8.45 12.18 -8.35
N ASP A 55 8.61 13.04 -9.37
CA ASP A 55 9.88 13.66 -9.73
C ASP A 55 10.32 14.68 -8.68
N GLU A 56 9.41 15.52 -8.19
CA GLU A 56 9.67 16.44 -7.07
C GLU A 56 10.05 15.67 -5.79
N CYS A 57 9.32 14.58 -5.48
CA CYS A 57 9.63 13.72 -4.37
C CYS A 57 11.00 13.05 -4.53
N TYR A 58 11.34 12.63 -5.74
CA TYR A 58 12.63 12.01 -6.04
C TYR A 58 13.78 12.99 -5.78
N LEU A 59 13.69 14.22 -6.29
CA LEU A 59 14.67 15.28 -6.02
C LEU A 59 14.78 15.57 -4.52
N PHE A 60 13.64 15.74 -3.83
CA PHE A 60 13.61 15.97 -2.39
C PHE A 60 14.30 14.86 -1.59
N VAL A 61 14.11 13.59 -1.98
CA VAL A 61 14.76 12.47 -1.34
C VAL A 61 16.27 12.48 -1.61
N LEU A 62 16.71 12.73 -2.84
CA LEU A 62 18.13 12.80 -3.16
C LEU A 62 18.83 13.92 -2.38
N GLU A 63 18.25 15.11 -2.34
CA GLU A 63 18.73 16.23 -1.53
C GLU A 63 18.79 15.85 -0.05
N GLY A 64 17.74 15.23 0.49
CA GLY A 64 17.68 14.79 1.88
C GLY A 64 18.69 13.69 2.23
N LEU A 65 19.13 12.89 1.26
CA LEU A 65 20.18 11.89 1.43
C LEU A 65 21.59 12.48 1.31
N GLN A 66 21.77 13.52 0.48
CA GLN A 66 23.04 14.22 0.29
C GLN A 66 23.31 15.30 1.35
N ALA A 67 22.25 15.79 2.00
CA ALA A 67 22.33 16.83 3.03
C ALA A 67 23.35 16.52 4.12
N ASP A 68 24.00 17.58 4.60
CA ASP A 68 25.01 17.54 5.67
C ASP A 68 26.11 16.50 5.42
N ASP A 69 26.66 16.46 4.20
CA ASP A 69 27.66 15.46 3.76
C ASP A 69 27.20 14.01 4.03
N TYR A 70 25.99 13.69 3.54
CA TYR A 70 25.37 12.38 3.70
C TYR A 70 25.16 11.96 5.17
N ALA A 71 24.89 12.91 6.08
CA ALA A 71 24.80 12.65 7.52
C ALA A 71 23.84 11.50 7.89
N ARG A 72 22.71 11.37 7.18
CA ARG A 72 21.75 10.27 7.38
C ARG A 72 22.37 8.92 7.04
N LEU A 73 23.07 8.82 5.92
CA LEU A 73 23.71 7.59 5.49
C LEU A 73 24.92 7.23 6.37
N ARG A 74 25.69 8.23 6.82
CA ARG A 74 26.84 8.05 7.73
C ARG A 74 26.45 7.54 9.13
N LYS A 75 25.19 7.70 9.55
CA LYS A 75 24.64 7.14 10.80
C LYS A 75 24.42 5.62 10.74
N PHE A 76 24.77 4.97 9.64
CA PHE A 76 24.66 3.52 9.51
C PHE A 76 25.61 2.77 10.47
N GLU A 77 25.03 1.98 11.36
CA GLU A 77 25.78 1.22 12.38
C GLU A 77 26.09 -0.23 11.98
N GLY A 78 25.74 -0.66 10.76
CA GLY A 78 25.96 -2.04 10.31
C GLY A 78 25.01 -3.09 10.90
N LYS A 79 23.99 -2.67 11.67
CA LYS A 79 22.97 -3.57 12.27
C LYS A 79 21.97 -4.17 11.25
N SER A 80 22.04 -3.75 9.99
CA SER A 80 21.23 -4.25 8.88
C SER A 80 22.07 -4.25 7.61
N ARG A 81 21.54 -4.77 6.48
CA ARG A 81 22.21 -4.62 5.19
C ARG A 81 22.14 -3.15 4.72
N PRO A 82 23.17 -2.59 4.07
CA PRO A 82 23.18 -1.19 3.61
C PRO A 82 21.93 -0.83 2.77
N ALA A 83 21.53 -1.70 1.84
CA ALA A 83 20.33 -1.52 1.03
C ALA A 83 19.03 -1.39 1.88
N THR A 84 18.93 -2.15 2.97
CA THR A 84 17.79 -2.08 3.91
C THR A 84 17.79 -0.76 4.67
N TYR A 85 18.96 -0.30 5.09
CA TYR A 85 19.10 0.99 5.77
C TYR A 85 18.75 2.17 4.86
N ILE A 86 19.28 2.19 3.63
CA ILE A 86 18.95 3.22 2.63
C ILE A 86 17.45 3.22 2.36
N HIS A 87 16.84 2.05 2.16
CA HIS A 87 15.40 1.93 1.99
C HIS A 87 14.63 2.57 3.14
N SER A 88 15.07 2.40 4.39
CA SER A 88 14.44 3.05 5.55
C SER A 88 14.60 4.58 5.54
N CYS A 89 15.77 5.09 5.14
CA CYS A 89 16.02 6.53 5.00
C CYS A 89 15.15 7.16 3.91
N VAL A 90 15.07 6.51 2.75
CA VAL A 90 14.21 6.91 1.62
C VAL A 90 12.75 6.93 2.05
N HIS A 91 12.26 5.89 2.73
CA HIS A 91 10.89 5.84 3.22
C HIS A 91 10.55 6.97 4.21
N ALA A 92 11.50 7.32 5.09
CA ALA A 92 11.34 8.44 6.01
C ALA A 92 11.26 9.77 5.25
N LEU A 93 12.17 10.01 4.29
CA LEU A 93 12.19 11.23 3.48
C LEU A 93 10.94 11.38 2.61
N ILE A 94 10.47 10.31 1.95
CA ILE A 94 9.19 10.32 1.21
C ILE A 94 8.04 10.67 2.15
N SER A 95 8.03 10.10 3.37
CA SER A 95 6.99 10.41 4.35
C SER A 95 7.05 11.88 4.79
N ASP A 96 8.25 12.44 4.94
CA ASP A 96 8.44 13.84 5.32
C ASP A 96 8.03 14.78 4.17
N PHE A 97 8.35 14.44 2.91
CA PHE A 97 7.87 15.15 1.72
C PHE A 97 6.33 15.22 1.69
N LEU A 98 5.67 14.05 1.80
CA LEU A 98 4.21 13.98 1.77
C LEU A 98 3.58 14.71 2.97
N ARG A 99 4.23 14.68 4.14
CA ARG A 99 3.78 15.44 5.33
C ARG A 99 3.96 16.94 5.16
N ASN A 100 5.01 17.38 4.48
CA ASN A 100 5.23 18.79 4.20
C ASN A 100 4.18 19.31 3.21
N ARG A 101 3.85 18.51 2.19
CA ARG A 101 2.89 18.88 1.15
C ARG A 101 1.42 18.81 1.61
N TYR A 102 1.03 17.73 2.29
CA TYR A 102 -0.38 17.45 2.63
C TYR A 102 -0.68 17.51 4.12
N GLY A 103 0.29 17.82 4.96
CA GLY A 103 0.17 17.71 6.41
C GLY A 103 0.15 16.25 6.88
N ARG A 104 -0.07 16.07 8.19
CA ARG A 104 -0.23 14.74 8.77
C ARG A 104 -1.64 14.23 8.47
N LYS A 105 -1.74 13.03 7.89
CA LYS A 105 -3.01 12.33 7.70
C LYS A 105 -3.74 12.19 9.03
N ARG A 106 -4.86 12.88 9.15
CA ARG A 106 -5.77 12.83 10.30
C ARG A 106 -7.19 12.70 9.79
N ILE A 107 -7.98 11.92 10.52
CA ILE A 107 -9.40 11.83 10.26
C ILE A 107 -10.05 13.08 10.86
N PRO A 108 -10.86 13.84 10.09
CA PRO A 108 -11.59 14.98 10.62
C PRO A 108 -12.48 14.56 11.78
N GLY A 109 -12.55 15.36 12.86
CA GLY A 109 -13.37 15.05 14.03
C GLY A 109 -14.85 14.83 13.69
N ALA A 110 -15.37 15.57 12.71
CA ALA A 110 -16.72 15.40 12.19
C ALA A 110 -16.96 14.01 11.57
N VAL A 111 -15.93 13.41 10.96
CA VAL A 111 -15.99 12.04 10.40
C VAL A 111 -15.83 11.00 11.49
N ALA A 112 -14.88 11.20 12.40
CA ALA A 112 -14.66 10.29 13.53
C ALA A 112 -15.92 10.18 14.41
N GLY A 113 -16.64 11.28 14.62
CA GLY A 113 -17.90 11.30 15.37
C GLY A 113 -19.04 10.47 14.75
N LEU A 114 -18.98 10.14 13.46
CA LEU A 114 -19.97 9.29 12.79
C LEU A 114 -19.72 7.79 13.02
N GLY A 115 -18.54 7.43 13.53
CA GLY A 115 -18.14 6.08 13.87
C GLY A 115 -17.16 5.44 12.87
N THR A 116 -16.73 4.22 13.20
CA THR A 116 -15.65 3.50 12.51
C THR A 116 -15.93 3.19 11.04
N TRP A 117 -17.20 3.05 10.64
CA TRP A 117 -17.58 2.89 9.24
C TRP A 117 -17.27 4.16 8.43
N ALA A 118 -17.55 5.34 8.99
CA ALA A 118 -17.31 6.62 8.33
C ALA A 118 -15.81 6.92 8.18
N GLU A 119 -15.01 6.53 9.19
CA GLU A 119 -13.55 6.59 9.12
C GLU A 119 -12.99 5.75 7.96
N ALA A 120 -13.47 4.51 7.83
CA ALA A 120 -13.08 3.61 6.75
C ALA A 120 -13.50 4.15 5.37
N VAL A 121 -14.70 4.73 5.28
CA VAL A 121 -15.21 5.38 4.06
C VAL A 121 -14.35 6.59 3.68
N TYR A 122 -14.01 7.44 4.66
CA TYR A 122 -13.16 8.60 4.45
C TYR A 122 -11.76 8.21 3.97
N GLU A 123 -11.15 7.19 4.57
CA GLU A 123 -9.88 6.65 4.10
C GLU A 123 -9.98 6.17 2.64
N MET A 124 -11.06 5.46 2.29
CA MET A 124 -11.25 4.93 0.95
C MET A 124 -11.44 6.04 -0.10
N ILE A 125 -12.23 7.05 0.21
CA ILE A 125 -12.53 8.15 -0.70
C ILE A 125 -11.37 9.16 -0.73
N CYS A 126 -11.04 9.77 0.42
CA CYS A 126 -10.06 10.85 0.48
C CYS A 126 -8.63 10.35 0.28
N TRP A 127 -8.23 9.24 0.89
CA TRP A 127 -6.83 8.78 0.84
C TRP A 127 -6.56 7.73 -0.23
N LYS A 128 -7.53 6.87 -0.56
CA LYS A 128 -7.35 5.83 -1.58
C LYS A 128 -8.02 6.16 -2.93
N LYS A 129 -8.76 7.26 -3.02
CA LYS A 129 -9.45 7.73 -4.25
C LYS A 129 -10.29 6.64 -4.90
N ARG A 130 -11.02 5.90 -4.06
CA ARG A 130 -11.98 4.89 -4.51
C ARG A 130 -13.37 5.50 -4.55
N SER A 131 -14.22 4.95 -5.42
CA SER A 131 -15.62 5.35 -5.50
C SER A 131 -16.36 5.08 -4.20
N LEU A 132 -17.46 5.79 -3.99
CA LEU A 132 -18.32 5.58 -2.82
C LEU A 132 -18.85 4.14 -2.76
N GLU A 133 -19.16 3.56 -3.92
CA GLU A 133 -19.59 2.17 -4.09
C GLU A 133 -18.54 1.18 -3.60
N ALA A 134 -17.28 1.37 -3.99
CA ALA A 134 -16.19 0.54 -3.50
C ALA A 134 -15.96 0.69 -1.98
N ALA A 135 -16.26 1.87 -1.42
CA ALA A 135 -16.23 2.08 0.01
C ALA A 135 -17.39 1.32 0.71
N TYR A 136 -18.62 1.37 0.16
CA TYR A 136 -19.78 0.62 0.65
C TYR A 136 -19.49 -0.88 0.73
N ASP A 137 -19.03 -1.47 -0.38
CA ASP A 137 -18.70 -2.88 -0.44
C ASP A 137 -17.70 -3.29 0.63
N LEU A 138 -16.67 -2.47 0.85
CA LEU A 138 -15.67 -2.75 1.86
C LEU A 138 -16.24 -2.68 3.27
N VAL A 139 -17.05 -1.66 3.59
CA VAL A 139 -17.61 -1.53 4.94
C VAL A 139 -18.70 -2.57 5.23
N ALA A 140 -19.51 -2.91 4.23
CA ALA A 140 -20.49 -3.99 4.31
C ALA A 140 -19.78 -5.35 4.50
N LEU A 141 -18.73 -5.61 3.69
CA LEU A 141 -17.94 -6.83 3.81
C LEU A 141 -17.23 -6.93 5.17
N LYS A 142 -16.83 -5.81 5.78
CA LYS A 142 -16.25 -5.80 7.13
C LYS A 142 -17.30 -5.83 8.25
N GLY A 143 -18.60 -5.81 7.93
CA GLY A 143 -19.68 -5.74 8.91
C GLY A 143 -19.71 -4.42 9.69
N LEU A 144 -19.12 -3.36 9.14
CA LEU A 144 -19.08 -2.02 9.76
C LEU A 144 -20.35 -1.21 9.46
N PHE A 145 -21.05 -1.54 8.38
CA PHE A 145 -22.28 -0.88 7.98
C PHE A 145 -23.34 -1.91 7.63
N ASN A 146 -24.49 -1.84 8.31
CA ASN A 146 -25.62 -2.73 8.14
C ASN A 146 -26.82 -1.88 7.69
N GLY A 147 -26.92 -1.67 6.39
CA GLY A 147 -27.97 -0.88 5.75
C GLY A 147 -27.92 -1.09 4.24
N SER A 148 -28.92 -0.58 3.53
CA SER A 148 -28.92 -0.62 2.06
C SER A 148 -27.90 0.36 1.48
N ILE A 149 -27.63 0.25 0.17
CA ILE A 149 -26.72 1.17 -0.51
C ILE A 149 -27.28 2.59 -0.54
N GLU A 150 -28.60 2.76 -0.62
CA GLU A 150 -29.27 4.07 -0.56
C GLU A 150 -29.10 4.74 0.81
N GLU A 151 -29.27 3.97 1.89
CA GLU A 151 -29.03 4.46 3.25
C GLU A 151 -27.56 4.86 3.43
N PHE A 152 -26.64 4.06 2.88
CA PHE A 152 -25.22 4.37 2.88
C PHE A 152 -24.91 5.70 2.17
N TYR A 153 -25.47 5.93 0.97
CA TYR A 153 -25.29 7.19 0.24
C TYR A 153 -25.72 8.40 1.06
N SER A 154 -26.89 8.33 1.68
CA SER A 154 -27.41 9.41 2.53
C SER A 154 -26.49 9.67 3.73
N ARG A 155 -26.05 8.61 4.41
CA ARG A 155 -25.22 8.72 5.62
C ARG A 155 -23.78 9.10 5.32
N ALA A 156 -23.24 8.75 4.15
CA ALA A 156 -21.89 9.08 3.72
C ALA A 156 -21.75 10.54 3.23
N GLU A 157 -22.85 11.28 3.06
CA GLU A 157 -22.83 12.66 2.58
C GLU A 157 -21.96 13.61 3.44
N PRO A 158 -21.99 13.56 4.80
CA PRO A 158 -21.07 14.35 5.62
C PRO A 158 -19.61 13.94 5.46
N VAL A 159 -19.35 12.65 5.16
CA VAL A 159 -17.98 12.15 4.89
C VAL A 159 -17.46 12.68 3.56
N ARG A 160 -18.33 12.76 2.54
CA ARG A 160 -18.01 13.34 1.22
C ARG A 160 -17.72 14.84 1.31
N LYS A 161 -18.45 15.55 2.18
CA LYS A 161 -18.27 16.99 2.43
C LYS A 161 -17.09 17.31 3.35
N ALA A 162 -16.52 16.32 4.01
CA ALA A 162 -15.38 16.53 4.89
C ALA A 162 -14.13 16.96 4.10
N PRO A 163 -13.30 17.87 4.65
CA PRO A 163 -12.14 18.39 3.94
C PRO A 163 -11.10 17.28 3.72
N CYS A 164 -10.96 16.81 2.48
CA CYS A 164 -9.83 15.95 2.13
C CYS A 164 -8.55 16.81 2.02
N PRO A 165 -7.39 16.36 2.53
CA PRO A 165 -6.12 17.09 2.48
C PRO A 165 -5.61 17.43 1.06
N GLU A 166 -6.25 16.90 0.02
CA GLU A 166 -5.92 17.14 -1.38
C GLU A 166 -6.80 18.23 -2.02
N ASN A 167 -7.50 19.02 -1.20
CA ASN A 167 -8.28 20.13 -1.71
C ASN A 167 -7.81 21.48 -1.12
N PRO A 168 -6.62 22.00 -1.48
CA PRO A 168 -6.57 23.44 -1.66
C PRO A 168 -7.55 23.71 -2.80
N ASN A 169 -8.73 24.27 -2.50
CA ASN A 169 -9.53 24.91 -3.53
C ASN A 169 -8.60 25.93 -4.20
N PHE A 170 -8.04 25.59 -5.36
CA PHE A 170 -7.38 26.57 -6.21
C PHE A 170 -8.52 27.42 -6.80
N ILE A 171 -8.92 28.42 -6.03
CA ILE A 171 -9.68 29.55 -6.55
C ILE A 171 -8.65 30.38 -7.30
N SER A 172 -8.64 30.28 -8.63
CA SER A 172 -7.82 31.17 -9.44
C SER A 172 -8.22 32.61 -9.12
N MET A 173 -7.30 33.41 -8.57
CA MET A 173 -7.55 34.83 -8.28
C MET A 173 -7.78 35.67 -9.55
N ASN A 174 -7.54 35.11 -10.73
CA ASN A 174 -7.78 35.75 -12.03
C ASN A 174 -9.11 35.29 -12.66
N GLY A 175 -10.15 35.09 -11.86
CA GLY A 175 -11.53 34.90 -12.33
C GLY A 175 -12.26 36.23 -12.52
N GLY A 176 -11.57 37.26 -13.02
CA GLY A 176 -12.13 38.59 -13.28
C GLY A 176 -12.41 38.79 -14.76
N GLU A 177 -13.71 38.73 -15.09
CA GLU A 177 -14.42 39.48 -16.13
C GLU A 177 -14.20 39.11 -17.64
N ASP A 178 -15.36 38.75 -18.23
CA ASP A 178 -15.82 38.98 -19.61
C ASP A 178 -15.26 38.16 -20.79
N GLY A 179 -15.94 37.03 -21.05
CA GLY A 179 -16.05 36.42 -22.37
C GLY A 179 -17.36 35.63 -22.48
N PRO A 180 -18.05 35.61 -23.64
CA PRO A 180 -19.30 34.86 -23.79
C PRO A 180 -19.03 33.38 -23.49
N GLY A 181 -19.74 32.88 -22.48
CA GLY A 181 -19.55 31.54 -21.94
C GLY A 181 -19.58 30.49 -23.03
N ILE A 182 -18.42 29.88 -23.29
CA ILE A 182 -18.39 28.49 -23.73
C ILE A 182 -18.91 27.74 -22.51
N GLU A 183 -20.20 27.38 -22.51
CA GLU A 183 -20.65 26.36 -21.57
C GLU A 183 -19.72 25.17 -21.78
N PRO A 184 -19.04 24.69 -20.72
CA PRO A 184 -18.25 23.48 -20.86
C PRO A 184 -19.21 22.44 -21.40
N ALA A 185 -18.96 21.97 -22.63
CA ALA A 185 -19.67 20.84 -23.17
C ALA A 185 -19.65 19.77 -22.09
N ASP A 186 -20.81 19.17 -21.83
CA ASP A 186 -21.13 18.18 -20.80
C ASP A 186 -20.25 16.92 -20.91
N THR A 187 -18.93 17.06 -20.76
CA THR A 187 -17.90 16.02 -20.84
C THR A 187 -17.78 15.24 -19.54
N ASP A 188 -18.46 15.68 -18.49
CA ASP A 188 -18.50 15.05 -17.17
C ASP A 188 -19.63 14.02 -17.03
N ARG A 189 -20.46 13.81 -18.06
CA ARG A 189 -21.35 12.65 -18.09
C ARG A 189 -20.53 11.44 -18.58
N PRO A 190 -20.16 10.50 -17.68
CA PRO A 190 -19.49 9.28 -18.12
C PRO A 190 -20.37 8.59 -19.16
N ASN A 191 -19.75 8.11 -20.22
CA ASN A 191 -20.46 7.42 -21.29
C ASN A 191 -21.34 6.33 -20.67
N PRO A 192 -22.64 6.22 -21.01
CA PRO A 192 -23.52 5.19 -20.46
C PRO A 192 -22.95 3.77 -20.58
N LEU A 193 -22.19 3.48 -21.65
CA LEU A 193 -21.46 2.22 -21.80
C LEU A 193 -20.29 2.08 -20.82
N GLU A 194 -19.56 3.16 -20.58
CA GLU A 194 -18.45 3.20 -19.63
C GLU A 194 -18.96 3.00 -18.19
N SER A 195 -20.06 3.66 -17.83
CA SER A 195 -20.74 3.44 -16.53
C SER A 195 -21.20 1.99 -16.35
N LEU A 196 -21.65 1.33 -17.42
CA LEU A 196 -22.04 -0.09 -17.37
C LEU A 196 -20.83 -1.01 -17.24
N LEU A 197 -19.72 -0.71 -17.93
CA LEU A 197 -18.46 -1.44 -17.80
C LEU A 197 -17.90 -1.34 -16.38
N GLU A 198 -17.90 -0.15 -15.80
CA GLU A 198 -17.48 0.07 -14.40
C GLU A 198 -18.33 -0.73 -13.42
N LYS A 199 -19.66 -0.76 -13.60
CA LYS A 199 -20.58 -1.56 -12.78
C LYS A 199 -20.31 -3.06 -12.92
N LEU A 200 -20.07 -3.56 -14.13
CA LEU A 200 -19.76 -4.97 -14.36
C LEU A 200 -18.42 -5.36 -13.75
N ASP A 201 -17.40 -4.52 -13.90
CA ASP A 201 -16.09 -4.73 -13.28
C ASP A 201 -16.16 -4.69 -11.76
N HIS A 202 -16.97 -3.79 -11.21
CA HIS A 202 -17.26 -3.73 -9.79
C HIS A 202 -17.91 -5.03 -9.30
N GLN A 203 -19.01 -5.47 -9.92
CA GLN A 203 -19.68 -6.73 -9.57
C GLN A 203 -18.73 -7.94 -9.64
N ARG A 204 -17.87 -8.00 -10.67
CA ARG A 204 -16.84 -9.04 -10.80
C ARG A 204 -15.85 -9.01 -9.64
N ARG A 205 -15.35 -7.82 -9.27
CA ARG A 205 -14.41 -7.64 -8.14
C ARG A 205 -15.04 -8.00 -6.81
N THR A 206 -16.28 -7.60 -6.56
CA THR A 206 -17.02 -7.91 -5.32
C THR A 206 -17.27 -9.41 -5.19
N ARG A 207 -17.67 -10.06 -6.30
CA ARG A 207 -17.82 -11.51 -6.35
C ARG A 207 -16.49 -12.22 -6.09
N ALA A 208 -15.39 -11.76 -6.70
CA ALA A 208 -14.05 -12.31 -6.47
C ALA A 208 -13.62 -12.17 -5.01
N ALA A 209 -13.80 -10.99 -4.41
CA ALA A 209 -13.44 -10.73 -3.02
C ALA A 209 -14.21 -11.63 -2.03
N ARG A 210 -15.51 -11.83 -2.28
CA ARG A 210 -16.34 -12.77 -1.50
C ARG A 210 -15.80 -14.20 -1.58
N ILE A 211 -15.51 -14.70 -2.78
CA ILE A 211 -14.95 -16.04 -2.98
C ILE A 211 -13.60 -16.20 -2.28
N ILE A 212 -12.70 -15.22 -2.41
CA ILE A 212 -11.38 -15.26 -1.76
C ILE A 212 -11.53 -15.32 -0.24
N ARG A 213 -12.45 -14.55 0.33
CA ARG A 213 -12.75 -14.58 1.77
C ARG A 213 -13.27 -15.96 2.19
N GLU A 214 -14.29 -16.48 1.51
CA GLU A 214 -14.85 -17.80 1.82
C GLU A 214 -13.80 -18.92 1.76
N VAL A 215 -12.88 -18.84 0.78
CA VAL A 215 -11.77 -19.80 0.67
C VAL A 215 -10.78 -19.61 1.82
N THR A 216 -10.44 -18.37 2.16
CA THR A 216 -9.50 -18.04 3.23
C THR A 216 -10.02 -18.51 4.59
N ASP A 217 -11.30 -18.31 4.89
CA ASP A 217 -11.91 -18.71 6.16
C ASP A 217 -11.90 -20.24 6.35
N ARG A 218 -11.82 -21.01 5.25
CA ARG A 218 -11.70 -22.49 5.26
C ARG A 218 -10.25 -22.99 5.28
N LEU A 219 -9.26 -22.10 5.23
CA LEU A 219 -7.85 -22.48 5.34
C LEU A 219 -7.49 -22.75 6.81
N SER A 220 -6.41 -23.49 7.02
CA SER A 220 -5.83 -23.66 8.35
C SER A 220 -5.33 -22.31 8.90
N GLU A 221 -5.35 -22.12 10.21
CA GLU A 221 -4.83 -20.89 10.87
C GLU A 221 -3.44 -20.46 10.37
N PRO A 222 -2.43 -21.36 10.21
CA PRO A 222 -1.14 -20.95 9.67
C PRO A 222 -1.22 -20.49 8.20
N ASP A 223 -2.10 -21.05 7.39
CA ASP A 223 -2.30 -20.59 6.01
C ASP A 223 -2.99 -19.23 5.95
N GLN A 224 -3.98 -19.00 6.81
CA GLN A 224 -4.63 -17.69 6.94
C GLN A 224 -3.63 -16.62 7.35
N LEU A 225 -2.77 -16.93 8.32
CA LEU A 225 -1.72 -16.02 8.79
C LEU A 225 -0.71 -15.71 7.68
N LEU A 226 -0.27 -16.72 6.92
CA LEU A 226 0.64 -16.54 5.80
C LEU A 226 0.05 -15.60 4.73
N VAL A 227 -1.21 -15.78 4.36
CA VAL A 227 -1.91 -14.92 3.39
C VAL A 227 -2.04 -13.49 3.92
N ARG A 228 -2.40 -13.31 5.20
CA ARG A 228 -2.52 -11.98 5.82
C ARG A 228 -1.19 -11.24 5.88
N LEU A 229 -0.11 -11.92 6.29
CA LEU A 229 1.22 -11.28 6.36
C LEU A 229 1.68 -10.81 4.98
N VAL A 230 1.51 -11.65 3.95
CA VAL A 230 1.97 -11.34 2.60
C VAL A 230 1.12 -10.26 1.93
N PHE A 231 -0.21 -10.37 1.97
CA PHE A 231 -1.10 -9.51 1.18
C PHE A 231 -1.76 -8.37 1.96
N ALA A 232 -1.97 -8.50 3.28
CA ALA A 232 -2.58 -7.43 4.08
C ALA A 232 -1.53 -6.54 4.75
N SER A 233 -0.35 -7.09 5.06
CA SER A 233 0.74 -6.37 5.76
C SER A 233 1.96 -6.13 4.87
N ASP A 234 1.87 -6.41 3.55
CA ASP A 234 2.95 -6.24 2.56
C ASP A 234 4.32 -6.86 2.96
N HIS A 235 4.32 -7.92 3.77
CA HIS A 235 5.56 -8.62 4.09
C HIS A 235 6.02 -9.44 2.89
N SER A 236 7.33 -9.45 2.63
CA SER A 236 7.88 -10.42 1.69
C SER A 236 7.63 -11.84 2.18
N VAL A 237 7.50 -12.81 1.28
CA VAL A 237 7.25 -14.21 1.66
C VAL A 237 8.33 -14.73 2.62
N ALA A 238 9.59 -14.30 2.43
CA ALA A 238 10.69 -14.63 3.34
C ALA A 238 10.60 -13.93 4.71
N ALA A 239 10.03 -12.73 4.79
CA ALA A 239 9.77 -12.07 6.07
C ALA A 239 8.58 -12.73 6.80
N ALA A 240 7.50 -13.04 6.08
CA ALA A 240 6.35 -13.77 6.63
C ALA A 240 6.76 -15.17 7.14
N ALA A 241 7.59 -15.89 6.37
CA ALA A 241 8.12 -17.20 6.77
C ALA A 241 8.89 -17.11 8.10
N ARG A 242 9.80 -16.14 8.22
CA ARG A 242 10.57 -15.90 9.46
C ARG A 242 9.66 -15.57 10.65
N ALA A 243 8.65 -14.72 10.45
CA ALA A 243 7.69 -14.38 11.51
C ALA A 243 6.88 -15.60 11.99
N MET A 244 6.68 -16.59 11.11
CA MET A 244 5.95 -17.83 11.41
C MET A 244 6.87 -19.00 11.84
N GLY A 245 8.19 -18.81 11.92
CA GLY A 245 9.13 -19.89 12.20
C GLY A 245 9.24 -20.95 11.09
N LEU A 246 8.92 -20.59 9.84
CA LEU A 246 8.95 -21.47 8.67
C LEU A 246 10.19 -21.22 7.80
N ASP A 247 10.64 -22.26 7.10
CA ASP A 247 11.64 -22.13 6.03
C ASP A 247 11.07 -21.31 4.85
N PRO A 248 11.82 -20.32 4.30
CA PRO A 248 11.35 -19.48 3.20
C PRO A 248 10.97 -20.24 1.92
N ARG A 249 11.63 -21.36 1.59
CA ARG A 249 11.26 -22.17 0.40
C ARG A 249 9.96 -22.93 0.66
N ALA A 250 9.80 -23.47 1.88
CA ALA A 250 8.55 -24.11 2.29
C ALA A 250 7.37 -23.13 2.25
N ALA A 251 7.53 -21.91 2.76
CA ALA A 251 6.52 -20.86 2.72
C ALA A 251 6.14 -20.46 1.29
N ASN A 252 7.12 -20.33 0.38
CA ASN A 252 6.85 -20.06 -1.04
C ASN A 252 6.07 -21.21 -1.71
N LYS A 253 6.44 -22.46 -1.47
CA LYS A 253 5.71 -23.63 -2.00
C LYS A 253 4.28 -23.68 -1.48
N ARG A 254 4.09 -23.36 -0.19
CA ARG A 254 2.79 -23.30 0.47
C ARG A 254 1.92 -22.19 -0.12
N LEU A 255 2.47 -20.98 -0.23
CA LEU A 255 1.79 -19.84 -0.85
C LEU A 255 1.38 -20.11 -2.30
N LYS A 256 2.27 -20.73 -3.10
CA LYS A 256 1.96 -21.09 -4.49
C LYS A 256 0.75 -22.03 -4.57
N LYS A 257 0.67 -23.04 -3.70
CA LYS A 257 -0.49 -23.95 -3.61
C LYS A 257 -1.78 -23.21 -3.24
N LEU A 258 -1.70 -22.27 -2.29
CA LEU A 258 -2.85 -21.45 -1.92
C LEU A 258 -3.33 -20.59 -3.09
N LEU A 259 -2.43 -19.94 -3.81
CA LEU A 259 -2.75 -19.15 -5.00
C LEU A 259 -3.38 -19.98 -6.12
N THR A 260 -2.88 -21.21 -6.36
CA THR A 260 -3.51 -22.15 -7.29
C THR A 260 -4.95 -22.47 -6.86
N ARG A 261 -5.18 -22.74 -5.58
CA ARG A 261 -6.52 -23.02 -5.04
C ARG A 261 -7.47 -21.82 -5.19
N PHE A 262 -6.99 -20.60 -4.93
CA PHE A 262 -7.78 -19.39 -5.18
C PHE A 262 -8.12 -19.22 -6.67
N ARG A 263 -7.14 -19.41 -7.56
CA ARG A 263 -7.33 -19.34 -9.01
C ARG A 263 -8.38 -20.34 -9.50
N GLU A 264 -8.27 -21.60 -9.10
CA GLU A 264 -9.23 -22.65 -9.47
C GLU A 264 -10.66 -22.30 -9.02
N LYS A 265 -10.82 -21.80 -7.80
CA LYS A 265 -12.13 -21.43 -7.27
C LYS A 265 -12.72 -20.20 -7.97
N LEU A 266 -11.90 -19.21 -8.31
CA LEU A 266 -12.33 -18.04 -9.08
C LEU A 266 -12.73 -18.43 -10.51
N LEU A 267 -11.97 -19.30 -11.17
CA LEU A 267 -12.28 -19.81 -12.51
C LEU A 267 -13.57 -20.63 -12.54
N ALA A 268 -13.81 -21.47 -11.52
CA ALA A 268 -15.05 -22.22 -11.38
C ALA A 268 -16.29 -21.32 -11.27
N GLU A 269 -16.13 -20.11 -10.75
CA GLU A 269 -17.18 -19.10 -10.61
C GLU A 269 -17.25 -18.14 -11.81
N GLY A 270 -16.49 -18.42 -12.88
CA GLY A 270 -16.49 -17.65 -14.12
C GLY A 270 -15.68 -16.35 -14.08
N ILE A 271 -14.87 -16.14 -13.04
CA ILE A 271 -14.01 -14.96 -12.90
C ILE A 271 -12.65 -15.27 -13.53
N ARG A 272 -12.39 -14.70 -14.70
CA ARG A 272 -11.12 -14.86 -15.44
C ARG A 272 -10.24 -13.63 -15.22
N GLU A 273 -8.93 -13.83 -15.34
CA GLU A 273 -7.99 -12.71 -15.49
C GLU A 273 -8.41 -11.89 -16.73
N PRO A 274 -8.39 -10.55 -16.67
CA PRO A 274 -8.61 -9.71 -17.85
C PRO A 274 -7.53 -9.94 -18.91
#